data_AF-A0A3P7MTQ6-F1
#
_entry.id   AF-A0A3P7MTQ6-F1
#
_cell.length_a   1.000
_cell.length_b   1.000
_cell.length_c   1.000
_cell.angle_alpha   90.00
_cell.angle_beta   90.00
_cell.angle_gamma   90.00
#
_symmetry.space_group_name_H-M   'P 1'
#
loop_
_entity.id
_entity.type
_entity.pdbx_description
1 polymer ?
#
loop_
_entity_poly.entity_id
_entity_poly.type
_entity_poly.pdbx_seq_one_letter_code
_entity_poly.pdbx_strand_id
1 'polypeptide(L)'
;MLSRAFCRMANLDGSGRRVVIKDSKQVPHVFGMFVFDDMMFWSDWTNRGLLFAHKMRGDNVSMLVGTVMPPYSVKVFHGAVQKPGPNVCEATKCEHLCVPKHDGSGSKCLCADGFKMREDGSCSAECAKHEFLCPRPDQKYDFACNTSSFTAAVFLHSH
;
A
#
# COMPACT_ATOMS: atom_id res chain seq x y z
N MET A 1 -25.65 17.44 15.20
CA MET A 1 -25.66 16.86 13.84
C MET A 1 -25.17 15.42 13.93
N LEU A 2 -26.07 14.42 13.85
CA LEU A 2 -25.63 13.03 13.77
C LEU A 2 -25.00 12.80 12.40
N SER A 3 -23.70 12.54 12.36
CA SER A 3 -23.02 12.05 11.17
C SER A 3 -23.77 10.80 10.69
N ARG A 4 -24.32 10.85 9.48
CA ARG A 4 -24.94 9.68 8.87
C ARG A 4 -23.82 8.80 8.36
N ALA A 5 -23.65 7.61 8.91
CA ALA A 5 -22.71 6.59 8.41
C ALA A 5 -23.41 5.68 7.38
N PHE A 6 -22.73 5.37 6.27
CA PHE A 6 -23.28 4.59 5.16
C PHE A 6 -22.18 3.95 4.31
N CYS A 7 -22.44 2.74 3.80
CA CYS A 7 -21.56 2.08 2.82
C CYS A 7 -22.02 2.39 1.40
N ARG A 8 -21.07 2.75 0.53
CA ARG A 8 -21.31 3.06 -0.88
C ARG A 8 -20.43 2.21 -1.78
N MET A 9 -20.91 1.98 -2.99
CA MET A 9 -20.17 1.35 -4.07
C MET A 9 -20.18 2.27 -5.29
N ALA A 10 -19.11 2.24 -6.08
CA ALA A 10 -18.97 2.94 -7.35
C ALA A 10 -18.02 2.15 -8.27
N ASN A 11 -18.06 2.46 -9.56
CA ASN A 11 -17.06 2.00 -10.52
C ASN A 11 -15.71 2.70 -10.28
N LEU A 12 -14.63 2.15 -10.83
CA LEU A 12 -13.28 2.71 -10.68
C LEU A 12 -13.13 4.11 -11.30
N ASP A 13 -13.94 4.42 -12.32
CA ASP A 13 -14.05 5.76 -12.93
C ASP A 13 -14.92 6.73 -12.10
N GLY A 14 -15.46 6.29 -10.97
CA GLY A 14 -16.35 7.05 -10.10
C GLY A 14 -17.83 7.04 -10.51
N SER A 15 -18.17 6.48 -11.66
CA SER A 15 -19.56 6.36 -12.11
C SER A 15 -20.35 5.29 -11.31
N GLY A 16 -21.67 5.23 -11.50
CA GLY A 16 -22.50 4.19 -10.88
C GLY A 16 -22.55 4.23 -9.35
N ARG A 17 -22.26 5.39 -8.75
CA ARG A 17 -22.24 5.55 -7.29
C ARG A 17 -23.61 5.30 -6.67
N ARG A 18 -23.70 4.34 -5.75
CA ARG A 18 -24.94 4.02 -5.02
C ARG A 18 -24.68 3.63 -3.56
N VAL A 19 -25.71 3.79 -2.73
CA VAL A 19 -25.69 3.39 -1.31
C VAL A 19 -26.06 1.91 -1.22
N VAL A 20 -25.28 1.14 -0.45
CA VAL A 20 -25.49 -0.29 -0.19
C VAL A 20 -26.09 -0.46 1.21
N ILE A 21 -25.48 0.13 2.25
CA ILE A 21 -26.03 0.17 3.61
C ILE A 21 -26.32 1.62 3.98
N LYS A 22 -27.57 1.89 4.34
CA LYS A 22 -28.05 3.23 4.77
C LYS A 22 -28.27 3.33 6.28
N ASP A 23 -28.43 2.21 6.97
CA ASP A 23 -28.65 2.20 8.42
C ASP A 23 -27.32 2.42 9.16
N SER A 24 -27.19 3.58 9.79
CA SER A 24 -25.99 3.94 10.56
C SER A 24 -25.76 3.03 11.77
N LYS A 25 -26.77 2.28 12.24
CA LYS A 25 -26.59 1.29 13.32
C LYS A 25 -25.87 0.03 12.84
N GLN A 26 -25.91 -0.27 11.55
CA GLN A 26 -25.23 -1.44 10.97
C GLN A 26 -23.75 -1.16 10.69
N VAL A 27 -23.42 0.11 10.41
CA VAL A 27 -22.06 0.57 10.08
C VAL A 27 -21.64 1.78 10.94
N PRO A 28 -21.80 1.73 12.26
CA PRO A 28 -21.59 2.87 13.15
C PRO A 28 -20.12 3.32 13.21
N HIS A 29 -19.15 2.40 13.07
CA HIS A 29 -17.74 2.75 13.11
C HIS A 29 -16.86 1.70 12.39
N VAL A 30 -16.98 1.66 11.06
CA VAL A 30 -16.21 0.75 10.20
C VAL A 30 -14.74 1.17 10.15
N PHE A 31 -13.82 0.22 10.39
CA PHE A 31 -12.37 0.46 10.25
C PHE A 31 -11.79 -0.12 8.96
N GLY A 32 -12.02 -1.40 8.70
CA GLY A 32 -11.52 -2.12 7.53
C GLY A 32 -12.66 -2.83 6.82
N MET A 33 -12.56 -2.96 5.50
CA MET A 33 -13.57 -3.63 4.67
C MET A 33 -12.90 -4.45 3.58
N PHE A 34 -13.49 -5.59 3.25
CA PHE A 34 -13.03 -6.48 2.20
C PHE A 34 -14.24 -7.05 1.45
N VAL A 35 -14.13 -7.24 0.13
CA VAL A 35 -15.17 -7.87 -0.70
C VAL A 35 -14.64 -9.18 -1.23
N PHE A 36 -15.38 -10.26 -1.05
CA PHE A 36 -15.06 -11.55 -1.63
C PHE A 36 -16.34 -12.25 -2.06
N ASP A 37 -16.33 -12.75 -3.30
CA ASP A 37 -17.51 -13.31 -3.95
C ASP A 37 -18.70 -12.34 -3.89
N ASP A 38 -19.90 -12.77 -3.47
CA ASP A 38 -21.09 -11.92 -3.33
C ASP A 38 -21.22 -11.23 -1.97
N MET A 39 -20.22 -11.37 -1.11
CA MET A 39 -20.25 -10.85 0.25
C MET A 39 -19.26 -9.71 0.43
N MET A 40 -19.64 -8.75 1.26
CA MET A 40 -18.73 -7.76 1.83
C MET A 40 -18.58 -8.02 3.32
N PHE A 41 -17.36 -7.90 3.82
CA PHE A 41 -16.97 -8.11 5.20
C PHE A 41 -16.36 -6.81 5.72
N TRP A 42 -16.65 -6.45 6.96
CA TRP A 42 -16.04 -5.27 7.56
C TRP A 42 -15.81 -5.46 9.05
N SER A 43 -14.81 -4.77 9.58
CA SER A 43 -14.56 -4.62 11.00
C SER A 43 -15.24 -3.36 11.52
N ASP A 44 -15.88 -3.46 12.69
CA ASP A 44 -16.55 -2.34 13.33
C ASP A 44 -16.22 -2.26 14.83
N TRP A 45 -15.84 -1.05 15.27
CA TRP A 45 -15.43 -0.80 16.66
C TRP A 45 -16.60 -0.71 17.63
N THR A 46 -17.75 -0.22 17.18
CA THR A 46 -18.94 -0.03 18.01
C THR A 46 -19.72 -1.33 18.13
N ASN A 47 -19.89 -2.06 17.01
CA ASN A 47 -20.48 -3.40 17.00
C ASN A 47 -19.53 -4.48 17.53
N ARG A 48 -18.25 -4.13 17.77
CA ARG A 48 -17.25 -4.99 18.41
C ARG A 48 -17.07 -6.32 17.67
N GLY A 49 -16.76 -6.27 16.38
CA GLY A 49 -16.55 -7.50 15.63
C GLY A 49 -16.33 -7.34 14.13
N LEU A 50 -16.26 -8.48 13.45
CA LEU A 50 -16.37 -8.57 12.00
C LEU A 50 -17.82 -8.89 11.64
N LEU A 51 -18.38 -8.13 10.71
CA LEU A 51 -19.72 -8.29 10.18
C LEU A 51 -19.65 -8.53 8.68
N PHE A 52 -20.74 -9.04 8.13
CA PHE A 52 -20.86 -9.30 6.70
C PHE A 52 -22.28 -9.11 6.19
N ALA A 53 -22.40 -8.84 4.90
CA ALA A 53 -23.67 -8.64 4.19
C ALA A 53 -23.48 -8.86 2.68
N HIS A 54 -24.57 -8.96 1.92
CA HIS A 54 -24.50 -9.09 0.47
C HIS A 54 -23.99 -7.79 -0.18
N LYS A 55 -22.91 -7.84 -0.97
CA LYS A 55 -22.20 -6.65 -1.49
C LYS A 55 -23.09 -5.71 -2.32
N MET A 56 -24.08 -6.26 -3.03
CA MET A 56 -24.96 -5.50 -3.93
C MET A 56 -26.25 -5.02 -3.29
N ARG A 57 -26.73 -5.70 -2.25
CA ARG A 57 -28.06 -5.50 -1.66
C ARG A 57 -27.97 -4.87 -0.27
N GLY A 58 -26.85 -5.08 0.43
CA GLY A 58 -26.62 -4.56 1.79
C GLY A 58 -27.55 -5.16 2.83
N ASP A 59 -28.25 -6.24 2.50
CA ASP A 59 -29.19 -6.92 3.38
C ASP A 59 -28.52 -8.05 4.16
N ASN A 60 -29.26 -8.58 5.15
CA ASN A 60 -28.83 -9.66 6.03
C ASN A 60 -27.50 -9.40 6.75
N VAL A 61 -27.30 -8.15 7.20
CA VAL A 61 -26.16 -7.77 8.04
C VAL A 61 -26.09 -8.70 9.24
N SER A 62 -24.99 -9.44 9.34
CA SER A 62 -24.80 -10.48 10.35
C SER A 62 -23.39 -10.38 10.93
N MET A 63 -23.24 -10.74 12.21
CA MET A 63 -21.94 -10.82 12.85
C MET A 63 -21.26 -12.15 12.47
N LEU A 64 -20.04 -12.07 11.93
CA LEU A 64 -19.20 -13.23 11.66
C LEU A 64 -18.43 -13.66 12.91
N VAL A 65 -17.85 -12.68 13.60
CA VAL A 65 -17.10 -12.90 14.85
C VAL A 65 -17.15 -11.66 15.73
N GLY A 66 -17.48 -11.84 17.00
CA GLY A 66 -17.39 -10.79 18.02
C GLY A 66 -15.97 -10.70 18.59
N THR A 67 -15.51 -9.49 18.90
CA THR A 67 -14.17 -9.24 19.44
C THR A 67 -14.25 -8.40 20.71
N VAL A 68 -13.40 -8.71 21.69
CA VAL A 68 -13.29 -7.91 22.92
C VAL A 68 -12.62 -6.57 22.62
N MET A 69 -11.52 -6.61 21.89
CA MET A 69 -10.78 -5.43 21.44
C MET A 69 -11.33 -4.90 20.11
N PRO A 70 -11.22 -3.60 19.83
CA PRO A 70 -11.61 -3.04 18.53
C PRO A 70 -10.85 -3.73 17.39
N PRO A 71 -11.54 -4.31 16.40
CA PRO A 71 -10.89 -4.93 15.27
C PRO A 71 -10.41 -3.87 14.26
N TYR A 72 -9.24 -4.08 13.67
CA TYR A 72 -8.63 -3.17 12.69
C TYR A 72 -8.79 -3.70 11.26
N SER A 73 -7.70 -3.86 10.51
CA SER A 73 -7.76 -4.31 9.12
C SER A 73 -8.29 -5.75 9.01
N VAL A 74 -9.09 -6.00 7.97
CA VAL A 74 -9.61 -7.31 7.61
C VAL A 74 -9.22 -7.63 6.16
N LYS A 75 -8.81 -8.86 5.89
CA LYS A 75 -8.51 -9.37 4.55
C LYS A 75 -9.01 -10.80 4.41
N VAL A 76 -9.49 -11.16 3.22
CA VAL A 76 -9.78 -12.55 2.88
C VAL A 76 -8.54 -13.18 2.27
N PHE A 77 -8.16 -14.35 2.80
CA PHE A 77 -7.06 -15.16 2.26
C PHE A 77 -7.64 -16.27 1.39
N HIS A 78 -7.60 -16.08 0.07
CA HIS A 78 -8.07 -17.06 -0.91
C HIS A 78 -7.36 -16.87 -2.25
N GLY A 79 -7.02 -17.95 -2.96
CA GLY A 79 -6.29 -17.88 -4.23
C GLY A 79 -7.00 -17.04 -5.31
N ALA A 80 -8.35 -17.06 -5.33
CA ALA A 80 -9.13 -16.25 -6.27
C ALA A 80 -9.05 -14.73 -6.02
N VAL A 81 -8.57 -14.28 -4.84
CA VAL A 81 -8.34 -12.85 -4.54
C VAL A 81 -7.12 -12.33 -5.30
N GLN A 82 -6.12 -13.18 -5.53
CA GLN A 82 -4.87 -12.84 -6.22
C GLN A 82 -4.74 -13.69 -7.46
N LYS A 83 -5.50 -13.33 -8.50
CA LYS A 83 -5.46 -14.06 -9.77
C LYS A 83 -4.03 -14.06 -10.32
N PRO A 84 -3.51 -15.22 -10.77
CA PRO A 84 -2.20 -15.27 -11.38
C PRO A 84 -2.21 -14.41 -12.66
N GLY A 85 -1.09 -13.75 -12.91
CA GLY A 85 -0.86 -12.94 -14.09
C GLY A 85 0.63 -12.90 -14.41
N PRO A 86 1.00 -12.57 -15.65
CA PRO A 86 2.40 -12.43 -16.00
C PRO A 86 3.04 -11.31 -15.19
N ASN A 87 4.27 -11.52 -14.72
CA ASN A 87 5.04 -10.47 -14.08
C ASN A 87 5.66 -9.58 -15.17
N VAL A 88 5.11 -8.38 -15.38
CA VAL A 88 5.62 -7.42 -16.38
C VAL A 88 7.06 -6.98 -16.14
N CYS A 89 7.57 -7.18 -14.92
CA CYS A 89 8.95 -6.87 -14.55
C CYS A 89 9.93 -8.01 -14.77
N GLU A 90 9.48 -9.21 -15.15
CA GLU A 90 10.34 -10.39 -15.27
C GLU A 90 11.47 -10.21 -16.30
N ALA A 91 11.19 -9.55 -17.42
CA ALA A 91 12.19 -9.23 -18.44
C ALA A 91 12.89 -7.88 -18.23
N THR A 92 12.41 -7.05 -17.29
CA THR A 92 12.88 -5.67 -17.11
C THR A 92 13.94 -5.60 -16.02
N LYS A 93 15.17 -5.24 -16.39
CA LYS A 93 16.27 -5.05 -15.43
C LYS A 93 16.32 -3.58 -14.99
N CYS A 94 15.82 -3.29 -13.80
CA CYS A 94 15.94 -1.98 -13.17
C CYS A 94 17.04 -2.02 -12.10
N GLU A 95 17.74 -0.91 -11.89
CA GLU A 95 18.75 -0.81 -10.83
C GLU A 95 18.13 -0.83 -9.42
N HIS A 96 17.04 -0.11 -9.21
CA HIS A 96 16.36 -0.03 -7.92
C HIS A 96 15.01 -0.75 -7.92
N LEU A 97 14.00 -0.18 -8.59
CA LEU A 97 12.63 -0.68 -8.51
C LEU A 97 11.99 -0.78 -9.89
N CYS A 98 11.32 -1.90 -10.16
CA CYS A 98 10.45 -2.07 -11.33
C CYS A 98 8.99 -2.06 -10.89
N VAL A 99 8.15 -1.27 -11.56
CA VAL A 99 6.70 -1.19 -11.31
C VAL A 99 5.89 -1.33 -12.60
N PRO A 100 4.66 -1.87 -12.56
CA PRO A 100 3.75 -1.82 -13.69
C PRO A 100 3.33 -0.37 -13.98
N LYS A 101 3.15 -0.04 -15.27
CA LYS A 101 2.55 1.23 -15.68
C LYS A 101 1.05 1.21 -15.40
N HIS A 102 0.50 2.38 -15.05
CA HIS A 102 -0.92 2.55 -14.74
C HIS A 102 -1.86 2.20 -15.91
N ASP A 103 -1.40 2.39 -17.15
CA ASP A 103 -2.15 2.06 -18.37
C ASP A 103 -2.06 0.57 -18.76
N GLY A 104 -1.29 -0.23 -18.01
CA GLY A 104 -1.06 -1.65 -18.31
C GLY A 104 -0.15 -1.91 -19.53
N SER A 105 0.47 -0.88 -20.12
CA SER A 105 1.29 -1.01 -21.33
C SER A 105 2.66 -1.67 -21.12
N GLY A 106 3.02 -2.01 -19.87
CA GLY A 106 4.27 -2.67 -19.53
C GLY A 106 4.80 -2.24 -18.16
N SER A 107 6.12 -2.22 -18.03
CA SER A 107 6.85 -1.84 -16.82
C SER A 107 7.52 -0.47 -16.94
N LYS A 108 7.88 0.11 -15.79
CA LYS A 108 8.70 1.31 -15.67
C LYS A 108 9.69 1.13 -14.53
N CYS A 109 10.94 1.55 -14.75
CA CYS A 109 11.92 1.63 -13.67
C CYS A 109 11.71 2.91 -12.85
N LEU A 110 11.91 2.81 -11.55
CA LEU A 110 11.93 3.93 -10.60
C LEU A 110 13.21 3.86 -9.77
N CYS A 111 13.72 5.03 -9.41
CA CYS A 111 14.80 5.14 -8.44
C CYS A 111 14.23 5.26 -7.04
N ALA A 112 14.96 4.77 -6.04
CA ALA A 112 14.65 4.99 -4.64
C ALA A 112 14.65 6.50 -4.31
N ASP A 113 13.99 6.86 -3.21
CA ASP A 113 13.99 8.24 -2.73
C ASP A 113 15.43 8.72 -2.50
N GLY A 114 15.71 9.98 -2.90
CA GLY A 114 17.06 10.54 -2.90
C GLY A 114 17.91 10.20 -4.13
N PHE A 115 17.35 9.52 -5.13
CA PHE A 115 18.02 9.22 -6.39
C PHE A 115 17.25 9.73 -7.60
N LYS A 116 17.98 10.15 -8.62
CA LYS A 116 17.46 10.53 -9.94
C LYS A 116 17.85 9.54 -11.01
N MET A 117 16.90 9.26 -11.90
CA MET A 117 17.11 8.44 -13.08
C MET A 117 17.94 9.19 -14.12
N ARG A 118 19.00 8.55 -14.60
CA ARG A 118 19.82 9.00 -15.72
C ARG A 118 19.28 8.49 -17.05
N GLU A 119 19.78 9.05 -18.15
CA GLU A 119 19.36 8.69 -19.52
C GLU A 119 19.65 7.23 -19.88
N ASP A 120 20.69 6.63 -19.26
CA ASP A 120 21.06 5.23 -19.42
C ASP A 120 20.18 4.26 -18.60
N GLY A 121 19.22 4.78 -17.82
CA GLY A 121 18.35 4.01 -16.95
C GLY A 121 18.95 3.67 -15.57
N SER A 122 20.17 4.14 -15.28
CA SER A 122 20.78 4.03 -13.95
C SER A 122 20.24 5.09 -12.98
N CYS A 123 20.45 4.86 -11.69
CA CYS A 123 20.00 5.73 -10.61
C CYS A 123 21.21 6.37 -9.92
N SER A 124 21.30 7.70 -9.98
CA SER A 124 22.34 8.45 -9.26
C SER A 124 21.79 9.18 -8.05
N ALA A 125 22.51 9.07 -6.94
CA ALA A 125 22.20 9.80 -5.73
C ALA A 125 22.19 11.31 -6.02
N GLU A 126 21.13 11.98 -5.56
CA GLU A 126 21.00 13.42 -5.55
C GLU A 126 21.11 13.90 -4.12
N CYS A 127 22.36 14.05 -3.65
CA CYS A 127 22.60 14.53 -2.29
C CYS A 127 22.57 16.06 -2.22
N ALA A 128 21.89 16.59 -1.20
CA ALA A 128 22.14 17.94 -0.71
C ALA A 128 23.56 18.07 -0.12
N LYS A 129 24.02 19.31 0.10
CA LYS A 129 25.36 19.60 0.64
C LYS A 129 25.69 18.91 1.98
N HIS A 130 24.68 18.51 2.75
CA HIS A 130 24.80 17.89 4.07
C HIS A 130 24.40 16.42 4.07
N GLU A 131 24.19 15.84 2.89
CA GLU A 131 23.80 14.45 2.72
C GLU A 131 24.98 13.65 2.13
N PHE A 132 25.09 12.40 2.52
CA PHE A 132 26.09 11.46 2.02
C PHE A 132 25.42 10.12 1.78
N LEU A 133 25.84 9.42 0.73
CA LEU A 133 25.35 8.07 0.47
C LEU A 133 26.08 7.08 1.38
N CYS A 134 25.31 6.29 2.14
CA CYS A 134 25.89 5.20 2.90
C CYS A 134 26.52 4.16 1.96
N PRO A 135 27.75 3.70 2.24
CA PRO A 135 28.36 2.63 1.47
C PRO A 135 27.49 1.37 1.52
N ARG A 136 27.39 0.66 0.40
CA ARG A 136 26.78 -0.67 0.37
C ARG A 136 27.61 -1.62 1.26
N PRO A 137 27.01 -2.67 1.86
CA PRO A 137 27.74 -3.61 2.73
C PRO A 137 28.97 -4.25 2.07
N ASP A 138 28.96 -4.37 0.74
CA ASP A 138 30.03 -4.90 -0.12
C ASP A 138 31.07 -3.85 -0.55
N GLN A 139 30.80 -2.55 -0.38
CA GLN A 139 31.71 -1.45 -0.72
C GLN A 139 32.01 -0.58 0.50
N LYS A 140 32.84 -1.11 1.40
CA LYS A 140 33.14 -0.55 2.74
C LYS A 140 33.75 0.87 2.77
N TYR A 141 34.16 1.45 1.64
CA TYR A 141 34.93 2.71 1.61
C TYR A 141 34.48 3.76 0.58
N ASP A 142 33.41 3.52 -0.19
CA ASP A 142 32.94 4.49 -1.19
C ASP A 142 31.73 5.28 -0.68
N PHE A 143 32.00 6.42 -0.03
CA PHE A 143 30.97 7.44 0.20
C PHE A 143 30.74 8.20 -1.10
N ALA A 144 29.63 7.93 -1.78
CA ALA A 144 29.22 8.71 -2.94
C ALA A 144 28.43 9.96 -2.50
N CYS A 145 28.49 10.99 -3.35
CA CYS A 145 28.15 12.40 -3.13
C CYS A 145 29.37 13.24 -2.70
N ASN A 146 29.84 14.00 -3.68
CA ASN A 146 31.05 14.80 -3.70
C ASN A 146 31.15 15.76 -2.51
N THR A 147 31.87 15.38 -1.46
CA THR A 147 32.44 16.35 -0.54
C THR A 147 33.90 16.54 -0.91
N SER A 148 34.17 17.50 -1.81
CA SER A 148 35.53 17.97 -2.08
C SER A 148 36.16 18.70 -0.88
N SER A 149 35.80 18.36 0.37
CA SER A 149 36.36 18.98 1.58
C SER A 149 36.17 18.25 2.91
N PHE A 150 35.57 17.06 2.97
CA PHE A 150 35.47 16.34 4.25
C PHE A 150 36.01 14.92 4.10
N THR A 151 37.26 14.73 4.51
CA THR A 151 37.77 13.44 4.93
C THR A 151 36.78 12.90 5.97
N ALA A 152 35.97 11.91 5.60
CA ALA A 152 35.14 11.19 6.55
C ALA A 152 36.07 10.45 7.52
N ALA A 153 36.46 11.13 8.59
CA ALA A 153 37.05 10.50 9.76
C ALA A 153 35.93 9.69 10.43
N VAL A 154 35.70 8.49 9.92
CA VAL A 154 34.93 7.47 10.64
C VAL A 154 35.75 7.14 11.88
N PHE A 155 35.48 7.82 13.00
CA PHE A 155 35.94 7.39 14.32
C PHE A 155 35.21 6.10 14.65
N LEU A 156 35.74 4.96 14.20
CA LEU A 156 35.50 3.69 14.86
C LEU A 156 36.20 3.79 16.21
N HIS A 157 35.47 4.19 17.25
CA HIS A 157 35.89 3.91 18.62
C HIS A 157 35.85 2.39 18.79
N SER A 158 37.02 1.78 18.70
CA SER A 158 37.29 0.44 19.21
C SER A 158 37.25 0.51 20.74
N HIS A 159 36.30 -0.20 21.34
CA HIS A 159 36.43 -0.67 22.72
C HIS A 159 37.43 -1.83 22.78
#